data_AF-A0A6B3KKI7-F1
#
_entry.id   AF-A0A6B3KKI7-F1
#
_cell.length_a   1.000
_cell.length_b   1.000
_cell.length_c   1.000
_cell.angle_alpha   90.00
_cell.angle_beta   90.00
_cell.angle_gamma   90.00
#
_symmetry.space_group_name_H-M   'P 1'
#
loop_
_entity.id
_entity.type
_entity.pdbx_description
1 polymer ?
#
loop_
_entity_poly.entity_id
_entity_poly.type
_entity_poly.pdbx_seq_one_letter_code
_entity_poly.pdbx_strand_id
1 'polypeptide(L)' 'VDLMETLASIGVRYEATQEAAAVRAGHMNKRFRARGGKRERVVADFLIGAHALLQCDGLITRDEGFFRDYFKGLKIVVPK' A
#
# COMPACT_ATOMS: atom_id res chain seq x y z
N VAL A 1 22.87 -16.19 10.41
CA VAL A 1 21.87 -15.22 10.89
C VAL A 1 20.91 -15.00 9.75
N ASP A 2 19.62 -15.22 9.98
CA ASP A 2 18.59 -14.98 8.97
C ASP A 2 18.38 -13.46 8.79
N LEU A 3 18.19 -13.01 7.56
CA LEU A 3 17.96 -11.59 7.24
C LEU A 3 16.68 -11.10 7.91
N MET A 4 15.62 -11.91 7.87
CA MET A 4 14.33 -11.53 8.46
C MET A 4 14.40 -11.44 9.99
N GLU A 5 15.18 -12.32 10.62
CA GLU A 5 15.46 -12.25 12.05
C GLU A 5 16.23 -10.97 12.42
N THR A 6 17.22 -10.59 11.62
CA THR A 6 18.00 -9.35 11.81
C THR A 6 17.10 -8.11 11.68
N LEU A 7 16.28 -8.06 10.65
CA LEU A 7 15.31 -6.98 10.43
C LEU A 7 14.28 -6.89 11.55
N ALA A 8 13.79 -8.03 12.04
CA ALA A 8 12.82 -8.07 13.14
C ALA A 8 13.39 -7.49 14.44
N SER A 9 14.69 -7.66 14.70
CA SER A 9 15.38 -7.09 15.86
C SER A 9 15.40 -5.55 15.87
N ILE A 10 15.37 -4.92 14.69
CA ILE A 10 15.28 -3.46 14.53
C ILE A 10 13.84 -2.98 14.25
N GLY A 11 12.85 -3.85 14.45
CA GLY A 11 11.43 -3.52 14.32
C GLY A 11 10.86 -3.61 12.90
N VAL A 12 11.63 -4.07 11.92
CA VAL A 12 11.16 -4.29 10.54
C VAL A 12 10.64 -5.73 10.41
N ARG A 13 9.34 -5.89 10.17
CA ARG A 13 8.69 -7.21 10.10
C ARG A 13 7.93 -7.37 8.79
N TYR A 14 7.83 -8.61 8.33
CA TYR A 14 6.88 -8.96 7.29
C TYR A 14 5.47 -9.03 7.91
N GLU A 15 4.52 -8.40 7.24
CA GLU A 15 3.11 -8.50 7.54
C GLU A 15 2.38 -8.96 6.28
N ALA A 16 1.63 -10.06 6.39
CA ALA A 16 0.89 -10.60 5.26
C ALA A 16 -0.39 -9.79 5.02
N THR A 17 -0.73 -9.61 3.74
CA THR A 17 -1.98 -8.95 3.35
C THR A 17 -3.18 -9.77 3.77
N GLN A 18 -4.05 -9.18 4.58
CA GLN A 18 -5.32 -9.76 5.00
C GLN A 18 -6.38 -9.61 3.91
N GLU A 19 -7.40 -10.45 3.97
CA GLU A 19 -8.51 -10.47 3.03
C GLU A 19 -9.18 -9.09 2.87
N ALA A 20 -9.42 -8.39 3.99
CA ALA A 20 -10.03 -7.06 3.96
C ALA A 20 -9.22 -6.04 3.13
N ALA A 21 -7.89 -6.09 3.24
CA ALA A 21 -6.99 -5.28 2.43
C ALA A 21 -7.02 -5.69 0.95
N ALA A 22 -7.01 -6.99 0.65
CA ALA A 22 -7.11 -7.49 -0.71
C ALA A 22 -8.43 -7.09 -1.40
N VAL A 23 -9.57 -7.21 -0.70
CA VAL A 23 -10.89 -6.80 -1.22
C VAL A 23 -10.91 -5.28 -1.47
N ARG A 24 -10.38 -4.48 -0.54
CA ARG A 24 -10.28 -3.03 -0.72
C ARG A 24 -9.41 -2.65 -1.93
N ALA A 25 -8.29 -3.34 -2.12
CA ALA A 25 -7.44 -3.16 -3.30
C ALA A 25 -8.21 -3.43 -4.61
N GLY A 26 -9.00 -4.50 -4.65
CA GLY A 26 -9.86 -4.83 -5.80
C GLY A 26 -10.87 -3.73 -6.13
N HIS A 27 -11.54 -3.16 -5.12
CA HIS A 27 -12.46 -2.03 -5.30
C HIS A 27 -11.74 -0.79 -5.85
N MET A 28 -10.55 -0.46 -5.34
CA MET A 28 -9.79 0.70 -5.81
C MET A 28 -9.26 0.49 -7.23
N ASN A 29 -8.78 -0.71 -7.56
CA ASN A 29 -8.36 -1.06 -8.91
C ASN A 29 -9.53 -0.94 -9.90
N LYS A 30 -10.71 -1.47 -9.56
CA LYS A 30 -11.93 -1.34 -10.37
C LYS A 30 -12.27 0.14 -10.63
N ARG A 31 -12.22 0.97 -9.60
CA ARG A 31 -12.46 2.43 -9.70
C ARG A 31 -11.42 3.12 -10.59
N PHE A 32 -10.15 2.77 -10.45
CA PHE A 32 -9.07 3.32 -11.28
C PHE A 32 -9.27 2.97 -12.75
N ARG A 33 -9.58 1.70 -13.06
CA ARG A 33 -9.86 1.26 -14.43
C ARG A 33 -11.08 1.96 -15.03
N ALA A 34 -12.13 2.16 -14.25
CA ALA A 34 -13.33 2.87 -14.70
C ALA A 34 -13.06 4.35 -15.04
N ARG A 35 -12.03 4.97 -14.46
CA ARG A 35 -11.61 6.35 -14.73
C ARG A 35 -10.66 6.49 -15.93
N GLY A 36 -10.50 5.44 -16.73
CA GLY A 36 -9.55 5.45 -17.85
C GLY A 36 -8.09 5.34 -17.41
N GLY A 37 -7.84 4.76 -16.23
CA GLY A 37 -6.51 4.61 -15.66
C GLY A 37 -5.50 4.03 -16.66
N LYS A 38 -4.34 4.70 -16.78
CA LYS A 38 -3.25 4.29 -17.67
C LYS A 38 -2.62 2.97 -17.18
N ARG A 39 -2.04 2.20 -18.11
CA ARG A 39 -1.33 0.94 -17.83
C ARG A 39 -0.11 1.06 -16.89
N GLU A 40 0.22 2.26 -16.45
CA GLU A 40 1.35 2.56 -15.55
C GLU A 40 1.11 2.10 -14.10
N ARG A 41 -0.13 1.77 -13.70
CA ARG A 41 -0.42 1.25 -12.35
C ARG A 41 -0.79 -0.22 -12.38
N VAL A 42 -0.13 -1.01 -11.55
CA VAL A 42 -0.32 -2.46 -11.45
C VAL A 42 -1.18 -2.80 -10.23
N VAL A 43 -1.72 -4.01 -10.19
CA VAL A 43 -2.55 -4.48 -9.06
C VAL A 43 -1.80 -4.37 -7.71
N ALA A 44 -0.48 -4.56 -7.73
CA ALA A 44 0.37 -4.45 -6.54
C ALA A 44 0.28 -3.06 -5.87
N ASP A 45 0.16 -1.97 -6.62
CA ASP A 45 0.05 -0.62 -6.06
C ASP A 45 -1.21 -0.47 -5.20
N PHE A 46 -2.30 -1.08 -5.65
CA PHE A 46 -3.57 -1.08 -4.91
C PHE A 46 -3.50 -1.96 -3.67
N LEU A 47 -2.79 -3.10 -3.74
CA LEU A 47 -2.54 -3.96 -2.59
C LEU A 47 -1.71 -3.24 -1.53
N ILE A 48 -0.63 -2.56 -1.94
CA ILE A 48 0.22 -1.77 -1.03
C ILE A 48 -0.60 -0.67 -0.35
N GLY A 49 -1.38 0.10 -1.11
CA GLY A 49 -2.18 1.20 -0.54
C GLY A 49 -3.29 0.70 0.38
N ALA A 50 -3.94 -0.40 0.05
CA ALA A 50 -4.99 -0.98 0.87
C ALA A 50 -4.41 -1.59 2.16
N HIS A 51 -3.28 -2.30 2.06
CA HIS A 51 -2.54 -2.84 3.19
C HIS A 51 -2.14 -1.71 4.14
N ALA A 52 -1.48 -0.68 3.63
CA ALA A 52 -1.03 0.45 4.44
C ALA A 52 -2.18 1.20 5.12
N LEU A 53 -3.36 1.28 4.48
CA LEU A 53 -4.54 1.95 5.03
C LEU A 53 -5.24 1.13 6.12
N LEU A 54 -5.20 -0.20 6.03
CA LEU A 54 -6.00 -1.09 6.89
C LEU A 54 -5.21 -1.79 7.98
N GLN A 55 -3.93 -2.03 7.76
CA GLN A 55 -3.10 -2.88 8.61
C GLN A 55 -1.89 -2.13 9.19
N CYS A 56 -1.51 -0.98 8.64
CA CYS A 56 -0.32 -0.25 9.05
C CYS A 56 -0.64 1.15 9.58
N ASP A 57 0.35 1.76 10.23
CA ASP A 57 0.27 3.14 10.71
C ASP A 57 0.43 4.19 9.60
N GLY A 58 0.93 3.79 8.42
CA GLY A 58 1.11 4.66 7.26
C GLY A 58 1.98 4.05 6.17
N LEU A 59 2.19 4.82 5.10
CA LEU A 59 2.99 4.43 3.94
C LEU A 59 4.14 5.42 3.71
N ILE A 60 5.37 4.90 3.67
CA ILE A 60 6.54 5.67 3.21
C ILE A 60 6.63 5.54 1.69
N THR A 61 6.50 6.63 0.95
CA THR A 61 6.55 6.60 -0.52
C THR A 61 6.89 7.97 -1.11
N ARG A 62 7.44 7.97 -2.33
CA ARG A 62 7.60 9.19 -3.15
C ARG A 62 6.40 9.47 -4.06
N ASP A 63 5.53 8.48 -4.30
CA ASP A 63 4.33 8.63 -5.15
C ASP A 63 3.11 9.07 -4.33
N GLU A 64 3.23 10.14 -3.57
CA GLU A 64 2.15 10.54 -2.66
C GLU A 64 0.85 10.92 -3.39
N GLY A 65 0.94 11.46 -4.61
CA GLY A 65 -0.23 11.92 -5.36
C GLY A 65 -1.23 10.80 -5.63
N PHE A 66 -0.75 9.65 -6.11
CA PHE A 66 -1.59 8.49 -6.37
C PHE A 66 -2.25 7.97 -5.07
N PHE A 67 -1.45 7.75 -4.03
CA PHE A 67 -1.95 7.19 -2.78
C PHE A 67 -2.92 8.13 -2.06
N ARG A 68 -2.72 9.47 -2.12
CA ARG A 68 -3.68 10.46 -1.58
C ARG A 68 -4.98 10.51 -2.37
N ASP A 69 -4.97 10.26 -3.67
CA ASP A 69 -6.20 10.27 -4.47
C ASP A 69 -7.08 9.04 -4.19
N TYR A 70 -6.47 7.86 -4.15
CA TYR A 70 -7.19 6.59 -4.05
C TYR A 70 -7.44 6.10 -2.62
N PHE A 71 -6.55 6.42 -1.66
CA PHE A 71 -6.62 5.92 -0.29
C PHE A 71 -6.83 7.08 0.70
N LYS A 72 -8.03 7.66 0.69
CA LYS A 72 -8.38 8.75 1.62
C LYS A 72 -8.22 8.30 3.07
N GLY A 73 -7.57 9.13 3.88
CA GLY A 73 -7.24 8.82 5.27
C GLY A 73 -5.91 8.07 5.48
N LEU A 74 -5.24 7.61 4.41
CA LEU A 74 -3.92 7.00 4.53
C LEU A 74 -2.88 8.05 4.96
N LYS A 75 -2.21 7.79 6.08
CA LYS A 75 -1.05 8.56 6.51
C LYS A 75 0.12 8.25 5.57
N ILE A 76 0.67 9.29 4.94
CA ILE A 76 1.80 9.18 4.00
C ILE A 76 2.99 9.95 4.52
N VAL A 77 4.15 9.31 4.50
CA VAL A 77 5.45 9.90 4.83
C VAL A 77 6.26 9.98 3.53
N VAL A 78 6.62 11.19 3.12
CA VAL A 78 7.47 11.41 1.94
C VAL A 78 8.91 11.62 2.42
N PRO A 79 9.83 10.68 2.13
CA PRO A 79 11.23 10.84 2.51
C PRO A 79 11.87 11.98 1.71
N LYS A 80 12.65 12.83 2.40
CA LYS A 80 13.40 13.95 1.82
C LYS A 80 14.81 13.52 1.43
#